data_AF-B1YB78-F1
#
_entry.id   AF-B1YB78-F1
#
_cell.length_a   1.000
_cell.length_b   1.000
_cell.length_c   1.000
_cell.angle_alpha   90.00
_cell.angle_beta   90.00
_cell.angle_gamma   90.00
#
_symmetry.space_group_name_H-M   'P 1'
#
loop_
_entity.id
_entity.type
_entity.pdbx_description
1 polymer ?
#
loop_
_entity_poly.entity_id
_entity_poly.type
_entity_poly.pdbx_seq_one_letter_code
_entity_poly.pdbx_strand_id
1 'polypeptide(L)' 'MSLKRFIQSLDPTISCFLIYRLRRAGYDLEELDEERLFEAVARAAGPHIAEVLYTMYLSARSEEGVLAVAEV' A
#
# COMPACT_ATOMS: atom_id res chain seq x y z
N MET A 1 -8.08 1.23 -7.69
CA MET A 1 -6.73 1.68 -7.24
C MET A 1 -5.78 0.49 -7.06
N SER A 2 -4.47 0.64 -7.31
CA SER A 2 -3.43 -0.39 -7.01
C SER A 2 -2.75 -0.13 -5.67
N LEU A 3 -2.15 -1.15 -5.03
CA LEU A 3 -1.46 -1.00 -3.73
C LEU A 3 -0.35 0.06 -3.76
N LYS A 4 0.41 0.13 -4.85
CA LYS A 4 1.46 1.15 -5.05
C LYS A 4 0.89 2.57 -5.03
N ARG A 5 -0.19 2.81 -5.79
CA ARG A 5 -0.88 4.11 -5.81
C ARG A 5 -1.47 4.44 -4.44
N PHE A 6 -2.00 3.43 -3.75
CA PHE A 6 -2.50 3.60 -2.39
C PHE A 6 -1.41 4.06 -1.43
N ILE A 7 -0.23 3.43 -1.44
CA ILE A 7 0.92 3.87 -0.60
C ILE A 7 1.33 5.31 -0.93
N GLN A 8 1.30 5.69 -2.21
CA GLN A 8 1.60 7.05 -2.66
C GLN A 8 0.50 8.06 -2.29
N SER A 9 -0.74 7.62 -2.06
CA SER A 9 -1.86 8.49 -1.66
C SER A 9 -2.05 8.61 -0.14
N LEU A 10 -1.27 7.87 0.67
CA LEU A 10 -1.27 8.03 2.12
C LEU A 10 -0.80 9.43 2.51
N ASP A 11 -1.02 9.80 3.78
CA ASP A 11 -0.41 11.00 4.36
C ASP A 11 1.09 11.06 4.00
N PRO A 12 1.62 12.21 3.55
CA PRO A 12 2.99 12.33 3.08
C PRO A 12 4.04 11.81 4.07
N THR A 13 3.80 11.96 5.38
CA THR A 13 4.69 11.47 6.43
C THR A 13 4.73 9.94 6.45
N ILE A 14 3.56 9.31 6.37
CA ILE A 14 3.42 7.86 6.39
C ILE A 14 4.01 7.27 5.10
N SER A 15 3.68 7.87 3.95
CA SER A 15 4.21 7.45 2.65
C SER A 15 5.74 7.54 2.62
N CYS A 16 6.30 8.66 3.06
CA CYS A 16 7.75 8.87 3.13
C CYS A 16 8.43 7.86 4.08
N PHE A 17 7.85 7.60 5.26
CA PHE A 17 8.36 6.60 6.19
C PHE A 17 8.38 5.20 5.58
N LEU A 18 7.30 4.78 4.93
CA LEU A 18 7.21 3.46 4.30
C LEU A 18 8.22 3.31 3.16
N ILE A 19 8.33 4.31 2.28
CA ILE A 19 9.31 4.31 1.18
C ILE A 19 10.74 4.25 1.73
N TYR A 20 11.04 5.02 2.79
CA TYR A 20 12.33 4.97 3.45
C TYR A 20 12.64 3.57 4.02
N ARG A 21 11.67 2.94 4.68
CA ARG A 21 11.83 1.58 5.23
C ARG A 21 12.04 0.54 4.15
N LEU A 22 11.28 0.61 3.05
CA LEU A 22 11.43 -0.27 1.89
C LEU A 22 12.84 -0.14 1.29
N ARG A 23 13.29 1.09 1.03
CA ARG A 23 14.64 1.34 0.51
C ARG A 23 15.74 0.84 1.44
N ARG A 24 15.59 1.03 2.75
CA ARG A 24 16.53 0.48 3.74
C ARG A 24 16.57 -1.04 3.78
N ALA A 25 15.49 -1.71 3.40
CA ALA A 25 15.43 -3.16 3.27
C ALA A 25 15.86 -3.67 1.88
N GLY A 26 16.29 -2.78 0.98
CA GLY A 26 16.75 -3.12 -0.37
C GLY A 26 15.63 -3.25 -1.39
N TYR A 27 14.44 -2.72 -1.10
CA TYR A 27 13.30 -2.73 -2.01
C TYR A 27 13.10 -1.36 -2.65
N ASP A 28 12.85 -1.35 -3.97
CA ASP A 28 12.34 -0.19 -4.68
C ASP A 28 10.83 -0.35 -4.93
N LEU A 29 10.04 0.61 -4.48
CA LEU A 29 8.59 0.65 -4.70
C LEU A 29 8.25 0.66 -6.20
N GLU A 30 9.12 1.22 -7.04
CA GLU A 30 8.87 1.32 -8.47
C GLU A 30 9.04 -0.01 -9.22
N GLU A 31 9.86 -0.92 -8.67
CA GLU A 31 10.23 -2.21 -9.29
C GLU A 31 9.41 -3.40 -8.76
N LEU A 32 8.64 -3.20 -7.69
CA LEU A 32 7.84 -4.25 -7.07
C LEU A 32 6.47 -4.39 -7.75
N ASP A 33 6.12 -5.64 -8.08
CA ASP A 33 4.74 -6.02 -8.35
C ASP A 33 3.89 -5.99 -7.08
N GLU A 34 2.57 -6.10 -7.25
CA GLU A 34 1.61 -5.91 -6.16
C GLU A 34 1.72 -6.98 -5.06
N GLU A 35 1.98 -8.25 -5.42
CA GLU A 35 2.13 -9.35 -4.47
C GLU A 35 3.41 -9.19 -3.63
N ARG A 36 4.53 -8.88 -4.30
CA ARG A 36 5.82 -8.69 -3.63
C ARG A 36 5.87 -7.41 -2.82
N LEU A 37 5.07 -6.41 -3.18
CA LEU A 37 4.97 -5.16 -2.41
C LEU A 37 4.40 -5.40 -1.01
N PHE A 38 3.39 -6.26 -0.87
CA PHE A 38 2.86 -6.60 0.45
C PHE A 38 3.91 -7.29 1.33
N GLU A 39 4.61 -8.29 0.78
CA GLU A 39 5.69 -8.98 1.50
C GLU A 39 6.85 -8.03 1.86
N ALA A 40 7.22 -7.14 0.94
CA ALA A 40 8.26 -6.15 1.18
C ALA A 40 7.88 -5.20 2.32
N VAL A 41 6.62 -4.76 2.39
CA VAL A 41 6.13 -3.93 3.51
C VAL A 41 6.16 -4.72 4.82
N ALA A 42 5.73 -5.99 4.82
CA ALA A 42 5.78 -6.84 6.02
C ALA A 42 7.21 -7.03 6.54
N ARG A 43 8.19 -7.22 5.64
CA ARG A 43 9.61 -7.33 6.00
C ARG A 43 10.21 -6.01 6.45
N ALA A 44 9.86 -4.90 5.80
CA ALA A 44 10.48 -3.60 6.05
C ALA A 44 9.89 -2.86 7.25
N ALA A 45 8.57 -2.90 7.44
CA ALA A 45 7.83 -2.16 8.47
C ALA A 45 7.26 -3.07 9.58
N GLY A 46 7.18 -4.38 9.34
CA GLY A 46 6.65 -5.37 10.27
C GLY A 46 5.28 -5.90 9.85
N PRO A 47 4.91 -7.14 10.26
CA PRO A 47 3.70 -7.81 9.82
C PRO A 47 2.42 -7.06 10.23
N HIS A 48 2.35 -6.50 11.43
CA HIS A 48 1.18 -5.75 11.90
C HIS A 48 0.91 -4.48 11.08
N ILE A 49 1.98 -3.78 10.67
CA ILE A 49 1.84 -2.58 9.82
C ILE A 49 1.36 -2.96 8.42
N ALA A 50 1.90 -4.07 7.88
CA ALA A 50 1.47 -4.58 6.57
C ALA A 50 0.00 -5.00 6.58
N GLU A 51 -0.45 -5.71 7.62
CA GLU A 51 -1.85 -6.11 7.79
C GLU A 51 -2.78 -4.91 7.80
N VAL A 52 -2.52 -3.92 8.66
CA VAL A 52 -3.32 -2.68 8.76
C VAL A 52 -3.35 -1.93 7.42
N LEU A 53 -2.19 -1.74 6.77
CA LEU A 53 -2.11 -1.09 5.47
C LEU A 53 -2.91 -1.81 4.39
N TYR A 54 -2.85 -3.14 4.38
CA TYR A 54 -3.55 -3.93 3.39
C TYR A 54 -5.06 -3.90 3.63
N THR A 55 -5.52 -3.93 4.89
CA THR A 55 -6.93 -3.71 5.22
C THR A 55 -7.41 -2.35 4.72
N MET A 56 -6.66 -1.28 4.98
CA MET A 56 -7.01 0.06 4.51
C MET A 56 -7.04 0.14 2.97
N TYR A 57 -6.09 -0.49 2.30
CA TYR A 57 -6.07 -0.58 0.83
C TYR A 57 -7.32 -1.27 0.28
N LEU A 58 -7.68 -2.42 0.85
CA LEU A 58 -8.88 -3.15 0.44
C LEU A 58 -10.14 -2.33 0.66
N SER A 59 -10.28 -1.65 1.80
CA SER A 59 -11.40 -0.75 2.08
C SER A 59 -11.49 0.38 1.05
N ALA A 60 -10.37 1.07 0.77
CA ALA A 60 -10.35 2.17 -0.20
C ALA A 60 -10.65 1.68 -1.63
N ARG A 61 -10.20 0.47 -1.98
CA ARG A 61 -10.50 -0.14 -3.29
C ARG A 61 -11.97 -0.56 -3.40
N SER A 62 -12.58 -1.00 -2.30
CA SER A 62 -14.00 -1.36 -2.25
C SER A 62 -14.91 -0.13 -2.28
N GLU A 63 -14.52 0.99 -1.67
CA GLU A 63 -15.29 2.25 -1.76
C GLU A 63 -15.34 2.81 -3.19
N GLU A 64 -14.22 2.73 -3.94
CA GLU A 64 -14.24 3.00 -5.39
C GLU A 64 -15.19 2.05 -6.14
N GLY A 65 -15.28 0.78 -5.70
CA GLY A 65 -16.21 -0.21 -6.25
C GLY A 65 -17.68 0.10 -5.93
N VAL A 66 -17.98 0.57 -4.71
CA VAL A 66 -19.34 0.97 -4.30
C VAL A 66 -19.80 2.21 -5.07
N LEU A 67 -18.91 3.19 -5.28
CA LEU A 67 -19.19 4.36 -6.11
C LEU A 67 -19.39 4.00 -7.59
N ALA A 68 -18.63 3.04 -8.13
CA ALA A 68 -18.78 2.58 -9.52
C ALA A 68 -20.06 1.77 -9.78
N VAL A 69 -20.64 1.12 -8.77
CA VAL A 69 -21.91 0.36 -8.91
C VAL A 69 -23.13 1.27 -8.70
N ALA A 70 -22.96 2.39 -8.00
CA ALA A 70 -24.04 3.36 -7.75
C ALA A 70 -24.37 4.27 -8.96
N GLU A 71 -23.55 4.24 -10.02
CA GLU A 71 -23.76 5.01 -11.27
C GLU A 71 -24.36 4.19 -12.43
N VAL A 72 -24.88 2.97 -12.18
CA VAL A 72 -25.49 2.09 -13.19
C VAL A 72 -26.99 1.93 -13.00
#